data_AF-A0A0P0S8V8-F1
#
_entry.id   AF-A0A0P0S8V8-F1
#
_cell.length_a   1.000
_cell.length_b   1.000
_cell.length_c   1.000
_cell.angle_alpha   90.00
_cell.angle_beta   90.00
_cell.angle_gamma   90.00
#
_symmetry.space_group_name_H-M   'P 1'
#
loop_
_entity.id
_entity.type
_entity.pdbx_description
1 polymer ?
#
loop_
_entity_poly.entity_id
_entity_poly.type
_entity_poly.pdbx_seq_one_letter_code
_entity_poly.pdbx_strand_id
1 'polypeptide(L)'
;MTTTGTDARTEHAAWKAAREETLREPHGWLSLTALHWLDDGPGTVPGLPGTWRATGGGTVTVTAAAADGVVPPGADTPLDGTVDLHPVDGAPGVMVAVGDRMVEIARRTDSSALRIRDPHAVTRTAFTGVPAYPYDEAAVVDAAFTPYDEPRRITVDAVVDGLQHFPTAVGEVTFRHGGAQQRLVALSGRDGGLSLHFRDATSGDTTYGGGRILKTADPGADGALRLDLNRVVNLPCAFTAHATCPLPPAGNHLDVAVEAGETLPPRPDPA
;
A
#
# COMPACT_ATOMS: atom_id res chain seq x y z
N MET A 1 -22.96 22.24 -10.08
CA MET A 1 -22.78 21.92 -11.50
C MET A 1 -22.97 20.43 -11.66
N THR A 2 -23.98 20.01 -12.41
CA THR A 2 -24.26 18.60 -12.73
C THR A 2 -23.27 18.14 -13.79
N THR A 3 -22.16 17.51 -13.35
CA THR A 3 -21.30 16.69 -14.22
C THR A 3 -22.20 15.67 -14.91
N THR A 4 -22.29 15.72 -16.23
CA THR A 4 -23.09 14.75 -17.01
C THR A 4 -22.42 13.38 -16.95
N GLY A 5 -23.17 12.27 -17.03
CA GLY A 5 -22.61 10.91 -16.89
C GLY A 5 -21.45 10.56 -17.85
N THR A 6 -21.42 11.19 -19.04
CA THR A 6 -20.29 11.07 -19.99
C THR A 6 -19.00 11.69 -19.45
N ASP A 7 -19.11 12.80 -18.71
CA ASP A 7 -17.98 13.49 -18.10
C ASP A 7 -17.41 12.66 -16.95
N ALA A 8 -18.27 12.12 -16.07
CA ALA A 8 -17.86 11.27 -14.95
C ALA A 8 -17.15 9.97 -15.40
N ARG A 9 -17.61 9.33 -16.48
CA ARG A 9 -16.93 8.16 -17.06
C ARG A 9 -15.56 8.52 -17.64
N THR A 10 -15.44 9.70 -18.25
CA THR A 10 -14.18 10.20 -18.82
C THR A 10 -13.18 10.53 -17.71
N GLU A 11 -13.63 11.19 -16.64
CA GLU A 11 -12.83 11.44 -15.44
C GLU A 11 -12.36 10.14 -14.78
N HIS A 12 -13.24 9.14 -14.66
CA HIS A 12 -12.87 7.83 -14.12
C HIS A 12 -11.81 7.14 -14.99
N ALA A 13 -11.96 7.17 -16.31
CA ALA A 13 -10.97 6.60 -17.22
C ALA A 13 -9.60 7.30 -17.11
N ALA A 14 -9.59 8.64 -17.00
CA ALA A 14 -8.36 9.41 -16.80
C ALA A 14 -7.71 9.09 -15.44
N TRP A 15 -8.51 8.99 -14.38
CA TRP A 15 -8.04 8.57 -13.06
C TRP A 15 -7.43 7.16 -13.09
N LYS A 16 -8.08 6.20 -13.77
CA LYS A 16 -7.58 4.83 -13.90
C LYS A 16 -6.25 4.79 -14.66
N ALA A 17 -6.13 5.56 -15.74
CA ALA A 17 -4.89 5.66 -16.50
C ALA A 17 -3.75 6.23 -15.63
N ALA A 18 -4.00 7.27 -14.85
CA ALA A 18 -3.01 7.83 -13.93
C ALA A 18 -2.61 6.83 -12.83
N ARG A 19 -3.58 6.10 -12.27
CA ARG A 19 -3.34 5.02 -11.30
C ARG A 19 -2.42 3.93 -11.85
N GLU A 20 -2.63 3.53 -13.11
CA GLU A 20 -1.80 2.54 -13.79
C GLU A 20 -0.40 3.06 -14.11
N GLU A 21 -0.24 4.35 -14.42
CA GLU A 21 1.08 4.95 -14.61
C GLU A 21 1.89 4.94 -13.31
N THR A 22 1.27 5.28 -12.17
CA THR A 22 1.93 5.14 -10.85
C THR A 22 2.38 3.71 -10.57
N LEU A 23 1.62 2.70 -11.02
CA LEU A 23 2.02 1.29 -10.87
C LEU A 23 3.23 0.92 -11.75
N ARG A 24 3.43 1.62 -12.88
CA ARG A 24 4.56 1.41 -13.81
C ARG A 24 5.86 2.08 -13.39
N GLU A 25 5.85 2.92 -12.35
CA GLU A 25 7.04 3.59 -11.85
C GLU A 25 8.20 2.59 -11.63
N PRO A 26 9.44 2.90 -12.08
CA PRO A 26 10.56 1.95 -12.09
C PRO A 26 10.84 1.25 -10.76
N HIS A 27 10.66 1.95 -9.65
CA HIS A 27 10.87 1.40 -8.31
C HIS A 27 9.56 1.39 -7.48
N GLY A 28 8.41 1.41 -8.16
CA GLY A 28 7.08 1.32 -7.57
C GLY A 28 6.77 -0.07 -7.02
N TRP A 29 5.52 -0.30 -6.60
CA TRP A 29 5.12 -1.56 -5.97
C TRP A 29 5.25 -2.79 -6.87
N LEU A 30 5.11 -2.63 -8.20
CA LEU A 30 5.30 -3.72 -9.16
C LEU A 30 6.78 -4.07 -9.41
N SER A 31 7.72 -3.31 -8.87
CA SER A 31 9.16 -3.59 -9.03
C SER A 31 9.71 -4.57 -7.99
N LEU A 32 8.91 -4.96 -6.99
CA LEU A 32 9.39 -5.80 -5.90
C LEU A 32 9.69 -7.22 -6.38
N THR A 33 10.90 -7.69 -6.13
CA THR A 33 11.39 -9.05 -6.49
C THR A 33 11.82 -9.89 -5.30
N ALA A 34 11.97 -9.28 -4.13
CA ALA A 34 12.31 -10.01 -2.90
C ALA A 34 11.91 -9.24 -1.63
N LEU A 35 11.69 -10.01 -0.57
CA LEU A 35 11.57 -9.55 0.81
C LEU A 35 12.48 -10.43 1.68
N HIS A 36 13.47 -9.84 2.34
CA HIS A 36 14.38 -10.53 3.25
C HIS A 36 14.27 -9.94 4.65
N TRP A 37 13.94 -10.78 5.63
CA TRP A 37 14.03 -10.41 7.03
C TRP A 37 15.49 -10.42 7.47
N LEU A 38 15.89 -9.38 8.21
CA LEU A 38 17.23 -9.28 8.78
C LEU A 38 17.24 -9.81 10.21
N ASP A 39 18.30 -10.53 10.54
CA ASP A 39 18.67 -10.91 11.89
C ASP A 39 20.04 -10.29 12.28
N ASP A 40 20.55 -10.67 13.45
CA ASP A 40 21.87 -10.27 13.94
C ASP A 40 23.02 -11.13 13.35
N GLY A 41 22.72 -11.99 12.38
CA GLY A 41 23.62 -12.93 11.74
C GLY A 41 24.61 -12.29 10.75
N PRO A 42 25.17 -13.05 9.79
CA PRO A 42 26.29 -12.63 8.95
C PRO A 42 26.01 -11.41 8.05
N GLY A 43 24.73 -11.11 7.78
CA GLY A 43 24.31 -9.97 6.97
C GLY A 43 24.43 -10.13 5.46
N THR A 44 24.88 -11.28 4.96
CA THR A 44 24.84 -11.55 3.51
C THR A 44 23.40 -11.82 3.09
N VAL A 45 22.92 -11.07 2.11
CA VAL A 45 21.55 -11.19 1.60
C VAL A 45 21.60 -11.64 0.14
N PRO A 46 20.88 -12.71 -0.26
CA PRO A 46 20.87 -13.20 -1.63
C PRO A 46 20.56 -12.09 -2.65
N GLY A 47 21.42 -11.95 -3.66
CA GLY A 47 21.23 -10.98 -4.75
C GLY A 47 21.65 -9.54 -4.42
N LEU A 48 22.13 -9.26 -3.20
CA LEU A 48 22.69 -7.97 -2.82
C LEU A 48 24.20 -8.07 -2.55
N PRO A 49 24.98 -7.06 -2.95
CA PRO A 49 26.39 -6.97 -2.58
C PRO A 49 26.54 -6.48 -1.12
N GLY A 50 27.76 -6.61 -0.60
CA GLY A 50 28.09 -6.21 0.77
C GLY A 50 27.37 -7.02 1.85
N THR A 51 27.23 -6.41 3.02
CA THR A 51 26.49 -6.99 4.16
C THR A 51 25.50 -5.98 4.71
N TRP A 52 24.32 -6.48 5.10
CA TRP A 52 23.18 -5.74 5.61
C TRP A 52 22.74 -6.41 6.90
N ARG A 53 22.93 -5.76 8.04
CA ARG A 53 22.70 -6.37 9.35
C ARG A 53 21.76 -5.54 10.18
N ALA A 54 20.76 -6.17 10.78
CA ALA A 54 20.00 -5.52 11.84
C ALA A 54 20.88 -5.47 13.09
N THR A 55 21.11 -4.27 13.61
CA THR A 55 21.80 -4.03 14.87
C THR A 55 20.80 -3.54 15.91
N GLY A 56 21.17 -3.61 17.19
CA GLY A 56 20.29 -3.27 18.30
C GLY A 56 19.62 -1.90 18.15
N GLY A 57 18.38 -1.77 18.63
CA GLY A 57 17.60 -0.52 18.50
C GLY A 57 16.94 -0.32 17.13
N GLY A 58 17.06 -1.30 16.22
CA GLY A 58 16.49 -1.28 14.87
C GLY A 58 17.27 -0.42 13.88
N THR A 59 18.55 -0.18 14.18
CA THR A 59 19.53 0.28 13.20
C THR A 59 19.83 -0.84 12.20
N VAL A 60 20.10 -0.47 10.96
CA VAL A 60 20.61 -1.41 9.94
C VAL A 60 21.98 -0.92 9.49
N THR A 61 22.99 -1.71 9.78
CA THR A 61 24.38 -1.45 9.41
C THR A 61 24.65 -2.06 8.04
N VAL A 62 25.08 -1.23 7.10
CA VAL A 62 25.43 -1.62 5.74
C VAL A 62 26.93 -1.45 5.54
N THR A 63 27.60 -2.51 5.09
CA THR A 63 29.01 -2.48 4.73
C THR A 63 29.18 -2.90 3.27
N ALA A 64 29.87 -2.09 2.48
CA ALA A 64 30.12 -2.35 1.07
C ALA A 64 31.45 -1.72 0.63
N ALA A 65 32.04 -2.25 -0.45
CA ALA A 65 33.16 -1.63 -1.13
C ALA A 65 32.66 -0.69 -2.25
N ALA A 66 33.46 0.29 -2.67
CA ALA A 66 33.05 1.20 -3.75
C ALA A 66 32.61 0.48 -5.04
N ALA A 67 33.23 -0.68 -5.33
CA ALA A 67 32.93 -1.52 -6.48
C ALA A 67 31.54 -2.20 -6.41
N ASP A 68 30.93 -2.27 -5.24
CA ASP A 68 29.59 -2.85 -5.03
C ASP A 68 28.46 -1.91 -5.50
N GLY A 69 28.77 -0.62 -5.73
CA GLY A 69 27.80 0.35 -6.25
C GLY A 69 26.64 0.66 -5.30
N VAL A 70 26.80 0.41 -4.00
CA VAL A 70 25.80 0.72 -2.96
C VAL A 70 25.87 2.21 -2.64
N VAL A 71 24.80 2.96 -2.85
CA VAL A 71 24.72 4.41 -2.60
C VAL A 71 23.67 4.69 -1.52
N PRO A 72 24.08 5.06 -0.30
CA PRO A 72 23.17 5.43 0.80
C PRO A 72 22.31 6.67 0.46
N PRO A 73 21.19 6.89 1.18
CA PRO A 73 20.36 8.06 0.98
C PRO A 73 21.15 9.36 1.19
N GLY A 74 21.04 10.28 0.23
CA GLY A 74 21.71 11.58 0.27
C GLY A 74 23.21 11.55 -0.09
N ALA A 75 23.75 10.40 -0.49
CA ALA A 75 25.10 10.29 -1.03
C ALA A 75 25.09 10.34 -2.57
N ASP A 76 26.14 10.91 -3.15
CA ASP A 76 26.34 10.99 -4.62
C ASP A 76 27.35 9.96 -5.15
N THR A 77 28.03 9.23 -4.24
CA THR A 77 29.06 8.25 -4.59
C THR A 77 28.85 6.94 -3.85
N PRO A 78 29.32 5.80 -4.42
CA PRO A 78 29.25 4.51 -3.75
C PRO A 78 29.94 4.52 -2.38
N LEU A 79 29.33 3.80 -1.43
CA LEU A 79 29.88 3.52 -0.12
C LEU A 79 31.18 2.71 -0.25
N ASP A 80 32.22 3.13 0.49
CA ASP A 80 33.43 2.35 0.71
C ASP A 80 33.70 2.28 2.22
N GLY A 81 33.22 1.22 2.86
CA GLY A 81 33.19 1.06 4.31
C GLY A 81 31.79 0.79 4.84
N THR A 82 31.45 1.40 5.98
CA THR A 82 30.25 1.08 6.75
C THR A 82 29.40 2.32 7.01
N VAL A 83 28.08 2.18 6.95
CA VAL A 83 27.10 3.20 7.33
C VAL A 83 25.97 2.59 8.16
N ASP A 84 25.48 3.36 9.14
CA ASP A 84 24.31 3.00 9.94
C ASP A 84 23.07 3.76 9.46
N LEU A 85 22.04 3.01 9.10
CA LEU A 85 20.76 3.53 8.63
C LEU A 85 19.67 3.26 9.68
N HIS A 86 18.78 4.23 9.86
CA HIS A 86 17.86 4.26 11.01
C HIS A 86 16.40 4.28 10.52
N PRO A 87 15.85 3.14 10.05
CA PRO A 87 14.46 3.08 9.65
C PRO A 87 13.53 3.30 10.86
N VAL A 88 12.51 4.12 10.66
CA VAL A 88 11.48 4.38 11.67
C VAL A 88 10.39 3.32 11.56
N ASP A 89 10.03 2.69 12.69
CA ASP A 89 9.00 1.65 12.70
C ASP A 89 7.64 2.19 12.22
N GLY A 90 7.01 1.45 11.31
CA GLY A 90 5.74 1.83 10.67
C GLY A 90 5.85 2.96 9.64
N ALA A 91 7.00 3.61 9.47
CA ALA A 91 7.22 4.67 8.48
C ALA A 91 7.57 4.10 7.09
N PRO A 92 7.62 4.94 6.04
CA PRO A 92 8.26 4.58 4.78
C PRO A 92 9.70 4.12 5.03
N GLY A 93 10.15 3.11 4.28
CA GLY A 93 11.50 2.58 4.44
C GLY A 93 12.59 3.54 3.94
N VAL A 94 13.82 3.30 4.39
CA VAL A 94 15.01 4.01 3.92
C VAL A 94 15.43 3.41 2.59
N MET A 95 15.62 4.27 1.58
CA MET A 95 15.94 3.86 0.22
C MET A 95 17.45 3.93 -0.02
N VAL A 96 18.05 2.82 -0.46
CA VAL A 96 19.47 2.70 -0.82
C VAL A 96 19.59 2.24 -2.26
N ALA A 97 20.35 2.92 -3.10
CA ALA A 97 20.54 2.51 -4.49
C ALA A 97 21.63 1.43 -4.60
N VAL A 98 21.44 0.46 -5.49
CA VAL A 98 22.40 -0.61 -5.79
C VAL A 98 22.39 -0.85 -7.30
N GLY A 99 23.25 -0.16 -8.03
CA GLY A 99 23.19 -0.12 -9.50
C GLY A 99 21.91 0.56 -9.98
N ASP A 100 21.12 -0.13 -10.79
CA ASP A 100 19.78 0.29 -11.25
C ASP A 100 18.65 -0.11 -10.30
N ARG A 101 18.94 -0.91 -9.26
CA ARG A 101 17.94 -1.37 -8.27
C ARG A 101 17.88 -0.42 -7.08
N MET A 102 16.76 -0.48 -6.37
CA MET A 102 16.61 0.16 -5.06
C MET A 102 16.37 -0.90 -3.98
N VAL A 103 17.07 -0.78 -2.86
CA VAL A 103 16.84 -1.56 -1.65
C VAL A 103 16.12 -0.67 -0.64
N GLU A 104 14.88 -1.03 -0.31
CA GLU A 104 14.13 -0.39 0.77
C GLU A 104 14.39 -1.14 2.08
N ILE A 105 14.90 -0.43 3.08
CA ILE A 105 15.03 -0.91 4.45
C ILE A 105 13.76 -0.50 5.21
N ALA A 106 12.87 -1.46 5.45
CA ALA A 106 11.63 -1.25 6.18
C ALA A 106 11.73 -1.83 7.60
N ARG A 107 11.08 -1.17 8.56
CA ARG A 107 10.93 -1.68 9.93
C ARG A 107 9.45 -1.85 10.27
N ARG A 108 9.06 -3.03 10.75
CA ARG A 108 7.69 -3.39 11.12
C ARG A 108 7.72 -4.18 12.43
N THR A 109 7.12 -3.65 13.49
CA THR A 109 6.98 -4.35 14.78
C THR A 109 8.35 -4.83 15.27
N ASP A 110 9.30 -3.90 15.36
CA ASP A 110 10.70 -4.16 15.72
C ASP A 110 11.51 -5.10 14.81
N SER A 111 10.92 -5.62 13.73
CA SER A 111 11.61 -6.44 12.73
C SER A 111 12.06 -5.59 11.54
N SER A 112 13.33 -5.72 11.15
CA SER A 112 13.88 -5.07 9.95
C SER A 112 13.80 -6.00 8.75
N ALA A 113 13.39 -5.46 7.61
CA ALA A 113 13.31 -6.18 6.35
C ALA A 113 13.92 -5.36 5.22
N LEU A 114 14.54 -6.04 4.27
CA LEU A 114 14.96 -5.50 2.99
C LEU A 114 13.97 -5.89 1.91
N ARG A 115 13.55 -4.91 1.13
CA ARG A 115 12.78 -5.10 -0.10
C ARG A 115 13.63 -4.70 -1.29
N ILE A 116 13.80 -5.63 -2.23
CA ILE A 116 14.52 -5.35 -3.47
C ILE A 116 13.51 -4.88 -4.51
N ARG A 117 13.73 -3.68 -5.05
CA ARG A 117 12.94 -3.03 -6.10
C ARG A 117 13.76 -2.99 -7.37
N ASP A 118 13.39 -3.83 -8.33
CA ASP A 118 14.08 -4.01 -9.60
C ASP A 118 13.27 -3.37 -10.75
N PRO A 119 13.81 -2.37 -11.48
CA PRO A 119 13.15 -1.75 -12.61
C PRO A 119 13.05 -2.66 -13.83
N HIS A 120 13.41 -3.93 -13.73
CA HIS A 120 13.25 -4.95 -14.75
C HIS A 120 12.37 -6.12 -14.27
N ALA A 121 11.72 -6.01 -13.10
CA ALA A 121 10.80 -7.02 -12.58
C ALA A 121 9.67 -7.32 -13.58
N VAL A 122 9.39 -8.62 -13.80
CA VAL A 122 8.37 -9.09 -14.76
C VAL A 122 6.97 -8.60 -14.39
N THR A 123 6.67 -8.54 -13.09
CA THR A 123 5.47 -7.94 -12.50
C THR A 123 5.23 -6.51 -12.98
N ARG A 124 6.29 -5.75 -13.28
CA ARG A 124 6.21 -4.39 -13.86
C ARG A 124 6.31 -4.39 -15.38
N THR A 125 7.32 -5.06 -15.96
CA THR A 125 7.57 -4.96 -17.41
C THR A 125 6.51 -5.66 -18.25
N ALA A 126 5.82 -6.66 -17.69
CA ALA A 126 4.68 -7.34 -18.32
C ALA A 126 3.32 -6.78 -17.87
N PHE A 127 3.28 -5.72 -17.06
CA PHE A 127 2.04 -5.13 -16.57
C PHE A 127 1.23 -4.52 -17.72
N THR A 128 -0.01 -4.95 -17.90
CA THR A 128 -0.91 -4.44 -18.95
C THR A 128 -2.05 -3.58 -18.42
N GLY A 129 -2.16 -3.41 -17.11
CA GLY A 129 -3.23 -2.66 -16.44
C GLY A 129 -3.85 -3.45 -15.29
N VAL A 130 -4.67 -2.79 -14.48
CA VAL A 130 -5.43 -3.43 -13.40
C VAL A 130 -6.84 -3.76 -13.90
N PRO A 131 -7.30 -5.02 -13.79
CA PRO A 131 -8.68 -5.36 -14.12
C PRO A 131 -9.62 -4.68 -13.11
N ALA A 132 -10.75 -4.18 -13.59
CA ALA A 132 -11.73 -3.46 -12.78
C ALA A 132 -13.14 -3.76 -13.27
N TYR A 133 -14.11 -3.59 -12.39
CA TYR A 133 -15.51 -3.58 -12.78
C TYR A 133 -15.80 -2.41 -13.75
N PRO A 134 -16.79 -2.54 -14.64
CA PRO A 134 -17.27 -1.41 -15.43
C PRO A 134 -17.69 -0.25 -14.53
N TYR A 135 -17.46 0.98 -15.00
CA TYR A 135 -17.91 2.16 -14.27
C TYR A 135 -19.43 2.15 -14.09
N ASP A 136 -19.86 2.30 -12.84
CA ASP A 136 -21.25 2.35 -12.39
C ASP A 136 -21.53 3.66 -11.66
N GLU A 137 -22.48 4.45 -12.19
CA GLU A 137 -22.92 5.71 -11.58
C GLU A 137 -23.62 5.50 -10.23
N ALA A 138 -24.30 4.37 -10.05
CA ALA A 138 -24.98 4.04 -8.79
C ALA A 138 -23.99 3.70 -7.66
N ALA A 139 -22.73 3.40 -8.01
CA ALA A 139 -21.65 3.16 -7.06
C ALA A 139 -21.02 4.45 -6.50
N VAL A 140 -21.52 5.63 -6.93
CA VAL A 140 -21.20 6.91 -6.30
C VAL A 140 -22.28 7.24 -5.26
N VAL A 141 -21.94 7.12 -3.99
CA VAL A 141 -22.90 7.20 -2.88
C VAL A 141 -22.60 8.36 -1.93
N ASP A 142 -23.67 8.97 -1.41
CA ASP A 142 -23.55 9.92 -0.31
C ASP A 142 -23.28 9.17 1.00
N ALA A 143 -22.45 9.77 1.84
CA ALA A 143 -22.00 9.22 3.11
C ALA A 143 -21.91 10.32 4.18
N ALA A 144 -21.93 9.90 5.44
CA ALA A 144 -21.73 10.76 6.58
C ALA A 144 -20.53 10.27 7.40
N PHE A 145 -19.60 11.18 7.65
CA PHE A 145 -18.49 10.99 8.56
C PHE A 145 -18.84 11.50 9.96
N THR A 146 -18.63 10.67 10.97
CA THR A 146 -18.71 11.04 12.38
C THR A 146 -17.32 10.92 12.98
N PRO A 147 -16.65 12.03 13.32
CA PRO A 147 -15.33 11.99 13.95
C PRO A 147 -15.43 11.40 15.36
N TYR A 148 -14.34 10.78 15.81
CA TYR A 148 -14.16 10.51 17.24
C TYR A 148 -13.79 11.79 17.98
N ASP A 149 -14.06 11.83 19.29
CA ASP A 149 -13.65 12.93 20.17
C ASP A 149 -12.14 13.18 20.08
N GLU A 150 -11.36 12.10 20.02
CA GLU A 150 -9.91 12.12 19.81
C GLU A 150 -9.50 10.99 18.84
N PRO A 151 -8.51 11.23 17.96
CA PRO A 151 -7.91 10.18 17.14
C PRO A 151 -7.34 9.04 17.97
N ARG A 152 -7.53 7.80 17.51
CA ARG A 152 -7.14 6.59 18.23
C ARG A 152 -6.12 5.81 17.41
N ARG A 153 -4.94 5.56 17.98
CA ARG A 153 -4.01 4.59 17.41
C ARG A 153 -4.56 3.19 17.65
N ILE A 154 -4.90 2.47 16.58
CA ILE A 154 -5.41 1.10 16.65
C ILE A 154 -4.33 0.12 16.19
N THR A 155 -4.50 -1.16 16.49
CA THR A 155 -3.63 -2.23 15.98
C THR A 155 -4.41 -3.03 14.94
N VAL A 156 -3.78 -3.27 13.79
CA VAL A 156 -4.30 -4.17 12.76
C VAL A 156 -3.21 -5.16 12.35
N ASP A 157 -3.59 -6.41 12.11
CA ASP A 157 -2.63 -7.40 11.64
C ASP A 157 -2.19 -7.11 10.19
N ALA A 158 -1.09 -7.72 9.76
CA ALA A 158 -0.65 -7.67 8.37
C ALA A 158 -1.01 -8.97 7.63
N VAL A 159 -0.84 -8.94 6.30
CA VAL A 159 -0.90 -10.16 5.46
C VAL A 159 0.29 -11.11 5.69
N VAL A 160 1.31 -10.66 6.42
CA VAL A 160 2.44 -11.50 6.86
C VAL A 160 2.23 -11.82 8.33
N ASP A 161 2.18 -13.12 8.64
CA ASP A 161 1.94 -13.61 9.99
C ASP A 161 2.94 -13.02 11.00
N GLY A 162 2.42 -12.59 12.15
CA GLY A 162 3.21 -12.02 13.24
C GLY A 162 3.55 -10.53 13.11
N LEU A 163 3.26 -9.88 11.99
CA LEU A 163 3.43 -8.43 11.85
C LEU A 163 2.15 -7.66 12.13
N GLN A 164 2.32 -6.45 12.68
CA GLN A 164 1.23 -5.54 12.98
C GLN A 164 1.50 -4.14 12.44
N HIS A 165 0.42 -3.44 12.12
CA HIS A 165 0.42 -2.03 11.76
C HIS A 165 -0.40 -1.24 12.78
N PHE A 166 -0.04 0.03 12.93
CA PHE A 166 -0.64 0.90 13.93
C PHE A 166 -1.24 2.18 13.33
N PRO A 167 -2.28 2.07 12.50
CA PRO A 167 -2.90 3.24 11.89
C PRO A 167 -3.67 4.08 12.92
N THR A 168 -3.94 5.33 12.55
CA THR A 168 -4.76 6.25 13.35
C THR A 168 -6.19 6.23 12.83
N ALA A 169 -7.11 5.70 13.62
CA ALA A 169 -8.55 5.80 13.40
C ALA A 169 -9.08 7.16 13.87
N VAL A 170 -9.88 7.82 13.04
CA VAL A 170 -10.33 9.20 13.25
C VAL A 170 -11.85 9.34 13.35
N GLY A 171 -12.61 8.28 13.06
CA GLY A 171 -14.06 8.29 13.13
C GLY A 171 -14.68 7.11 12.40
N GLU A 172 -15.97 7.23 12.08
CA GLU A 172 -16.72 6.26 11.29
C GLU A 172 -17.37 6.92 10.08
N VAL A 173 -17.42 6.21 8.96
CA VAL A 173 -18.17 6.59 7.76
C VAL A 173 -19.37 5.66 7.63
N THR A 174 -20.55 6.25 7.51
CA THR A 174 -21.81 5.53 7.28
C THR A 174 -22.38 5.89 5.90
N PHE A 175 -22.88 4.90 5.18
CA PHE A 175 -23.44 5.08 3.83
C PHE A 175 -24.42 3.96 3.52
N ARG A 176 -25.21 4.09 2.45
CA ARG A 176 -26.09 3.01 1.97
C ARG A 176 -25.49 2.36 0.74
N HIS A 177 -25.38 1.04 0.75
CA HIS A 177 -24.94 0.24 -0.39
C HIS A 177 -25.57 -1.16 -0.32
N GLY A 178 -25.93 -1.73 -1.48
CA GLY A 178 -26.59 -3.04 -1.53
C GLY A 178 -27.93 -3.09 -0.77
N GLY A 179 -28.67 -1.97 -0.71
CA GLY A 179 -29.96 -1.88 -0.02
C GLY A 179 -29.88 -1.76 1.53
N ALA A 180 -28.69 -1.88 2.10
CA ALA A 180 -28.46 -1.81 3.55
C ALA A 180 -27.56 -0.63 3.94
N GLN A 181 -27.62 -0.23 5.22
CA GLN A 181 -26.69 0.74 5.79
C GLN A 181 -25.38 0.02 6.12
N GLN A 182 -24.27 0.60 5.65
CA GLN A 182 -22.91 0.14 5.87
C GLN A 182 -22.19 1.11 6.82
N ARG A 183 -21.17 0.60 7.51
CA ARG A 183 -20.31 1.38 8.40
C ARG A 183 -18.88 0.91 8.27
N LEU A 184 -17.94 1.86 8.19
CA LEU A 184 -16.51 1.60 8.17
C LEU A 184 -15.82 2.53 9.17
N VAL A 185 -14.91 1.99 9.97
CA VAL A 185 -13.90 2.76 10.69
C VAL A 185 -13.02 3.48 9.67
N ALA A 186 -12.91 4.80 9.82
CA ALA A 186 -12.10 5.65 8.97
C ALA A 186 -10.70 5.85 9.55
N LEU A 187 -9.68 5.62 8.74
CA LEU A 187 -8.29 5.91 9.09
C LEU A 187 -7.89 7.27 8.51
N SER A 188 -6.96 7.96 9.17
CA SER A 188 -6.37 9.19 8.65
C SER A 188 -5.62 8.91 7.33
N GLY A 189 -5.94 9.67 6.28
CA GLY A 189 -5.21 9.64 5.01
C GLY A 189 -3.85 10.31 5.12
N ARG A 190 -2.84 9.76 4.42
CA ARG A 190 -1.46 10.29 4.44
C ARG A 190 -1.35 11.69 3.83
N ASP A 191 -2.16 11.98 2.82
CA ASP A 191 -2.10 13.19 2.00
C ASP A 191 -3.38 14.03 2.16
N GLY A 192 -4.04 13.90 3.32
CA GLY A 192 -5.39 14.42 3.57
C GLY A 192 -6.48 13.37 3.34
N GLY A 193 -7.72 13.73 3.70
CA GLY A 193 -8.88 12.86 3.58
C GLY A 193 -8.87 11.64 4.50
N LEU A 194 -9.73 10.67 4.17
CA LEU A 194 -9.85 9.41 4.89
C LEU A 194 -9.32 8.24 4.05
N SER A 195 -8.86 7.21 4.74
CA SER A 195 -8.46 5.94 4.17
C SER A 195 -9.38 4.84 4.70
N LEU A 196 -10.28 4.35 3.84
CA LEU A 196 -11.27 3.33 4.17
C LEU A 196 -10.76 1.98 3.68
N HIS A 197 -10.16 1.20 4.57
CA HIS A 197 -9.74 -0.17 4.30
C HIS A 197 -10.90 -1.11 4.63
N PHE A 198 -11.27 -2.01 3.73
CA PHE A 198 -12.39 -2.92 3.97
C PHE A 198 -12.27 -4.23 3.20
N ARG A 199 -13.00 -5.23 3.68
CA ARG A 199 -13.42 -6.40 2.91
C ARG A 199 -14.91 -6.30 2.63
N ASP A 200 -15.34 -6.99 1.60
CA ASP A 200 -16.75 -7.07 1.20
C ASP A 200 -17.06 -8.48 0.66
N ALA A 201 -18.32 -8.75 0.31
CA ALA A 201 -18.74 -10.09 -0.13
C ALA A 201 -18.02 -10.60 -1.40
N THR A 202 -17.32 -9.73 -2.16
CA THR A 202 -16.51 -10.12 -3.32
C THR A 202 -15.07 -10.55 -2.96
N SER A 203 -14.64 -10.30 -1.72
CA SER A 203 -13.25 -10.50 -1.28
C SER A 203 -12.86 -11.97 -1.29
N GLY A 204 -11.86 -12.32 -2.10
CA GLY A 204 -11.35 -13.69 -2.25
C GLY A 204 -12.03 -14.47 -3.38
N ASP A 205 -13.04 -13.90 -4.02
CA ASP A 205 -13.69 -14.45 -5.22
C ASP A 205 -13.26 -13.65 -6.45
N THR A 206 -13.90 -12.49 -6.66
CA THR A 206 -13.60 -11.60 -7.80
C THR A 206 -12.64 -10.47 -7.44
N THR A 207 -12.44 -10.19 -6.15
CA THR A 207 -11.53 -9.13 -5.66
C THR A 207 -10.49 -9.70 -4.70
N TYR A 208 -9.44 -8.91 -4.42
CA TYR A 208 -8.35 -9.37 -3.57
C TYR A 208 -8.81 -9.70 -2.15
N GLY A 209 -8.58 -10.94 -1.72
CA GLY A 209 -9.06 -11.45 -0.43
C GLY A 209 -8.52 -10.73 0.80
N GLY A 210 -7.37 -10.06 0.71
CA GLY A 210 -6.83 -9.25 1.81
C GLY A 210 -7.64 -7.98 2.10
N GLY A 211 -8.51 -7.56 1.17
CA GLY A 211 -9.28 -6.33 1.23
C GLY A 211 -8.79 -5.27 0.26
N ARG A 212 -9.58 -4.20 0.13
CA ARG A 212 -9.33 -3.07 -0.75
C ARG A 212 -9.40 -1.77 0.03
N ILE A 213 -9.01 -0.67 -0.61
CA ILE A 213 -8.97 0.65 0.00
C ILE A 213 -9.69 1.67 -0.89
N LEU A 214 -10.52 2.51 -0.26
CA LEU A 214 -10.99 3.76 -0.85
C LEU A 214 -10.33 4.93 -0.13
N LYS A 215 -9.63 5.79 -0.90
CA LYS A 215 -9.20 7.11 -0.41
C LYS A 215 -10.27 8.13 -0.73
N THR A 216 -10.61 8.99 0.23
CA THR A 216 -11.61 10.04 0.07
C THR A 216 -10.96 11.43 0.04
N ALA A 217 -11.73 12.43 -0.39
CA ALA A 217 -11.42 13.82 -0.04
C ALA A 217 -11.68 14.06 1.46
N ASP A 218 -11.31 15.24 1.96
CA ASP A 218 -11.70 15.67 3.30
C ASP A 218 -13.23 15.73 3.43
N PRO A 219 -13.81 15.28 4.56
CA PRO A 219 -15.21 15.49 4.85
C PRO A 219 -15.59 16.97 4.83
N GLY A 220 -16.83 17.26 4.44
CA GLY A 220 -17.41 18.59 4.61
C GLY A 220 -17.46 19.00 6.08
N ALA A 221 -17.67 20.29 6.35
CA ALA A 221 -17.73 20.83 7.72
C ALA A 221 -18.85 20.21 8.58
N ASP A 222 -19.89 19.68 7.93
CA ASP A 222 -21.02 18.95 8.53
C ASP A 222 -20.83 17.42 8.52
N GLY A 223 -19.66 16.94 8.11
CA GLY A 223 -19.35 15.51 7.97
C GLY A 223 -19.86 14.90 6.65
N ALA A 224 -20.42 15.68 5.72
CA ALA A 224 -20.86 15.14 4.44
C ALA A 224 -19.68 14.63 3.60
N LEU A 225 -19.85 13.46 2.99
CA LEU A 225 -18.89 12.83 2.09
C LEU A 225 -19.59 12.28 0.86
N ARG A 226 -18.87 12.26 -0.26
CA ARG A 226 -19.28 11.54 -1.45
C ARG A 226 -18.25 10.47 -1.76
N LEU A 227 -18.65 9.20 -1.67
CA LEU A 227 -17.79 8.05 -1.90
C LEU A 227 -17.97 7.59 -3.34
N ASP A 228 -16.88 7.58 -4.12
CA ASP A 228 -16.87 6.98 -5.45
C ASP A 228 -16.28 5.56 -5.35
N LEU A 229 -17.14 4.55 -5.22
CA LEU A 229 -16.69 3.15 -5.08
C LEU A 229 -16.01 2.63 -6.36
N ASN A 230 -16.18 3.31 -7.51
CA ASN A 230 -15.42 3.00 -8.72
C ASN A 230 -13.92 3.27 -8.58
N ARG A 231 -13.51 4.01 -7.54
CA ARG A 231 -12.12 4.34 -7.22
C ARG A 231 -11.54 3.51 -6.07
N VAL A 232 -12.23 2.44 -5.68
CA VAL A 232 -11.66 1.43 -4.77
C VAL A 232 -10.49 0.74 -5.47
N VAL A 233 -9.34 0.68 -4.80
CA VAL A 233 -8.11 0.08 -5.35
C VAL A 233 -7.60 -1.06 -4.48
N ASN A 234 -6.82 -1.94 -5.08
CA ASN A 234 -6.09 -2.98 -4.37
C ASN A 234 -4.88 -2.40 -3.62
N LEU A 235 -4.55 -3.02 -2.48
CA LEU A 235 -3.28 -2.80 -1.81
C LEU A 235 -2.12 -3.50 -2.56
N PRO A 236 -0.86 -3.06 -2.36
CA PRO A 236 0.31 -3.66 -3.02
C PRO A 236 0.40 -5.19 -2.95
N CYS A 237 -0.03 -5.81 -1.83
CA CYS A 237 -0.04 -7.26 -1.65
C CYS A 237 -0.94 -8.03 -2.63
N ALA A 238 -1.87 -7.36 -3.32
CA ALA A 238 -2.61 -7.98 -4.41
C ALA A 238 -1.72 -8.29 -5.62
N PHE A 239 -0.63 -7.54 -5.80
CA PHE A 239 0.26 -7.60 -6.96
C PHE A 239 1.57 -8.35 -6.71
N THR A 240 2.02 -8.44 -5.46
CA THR A 240 3.31 -9.04 -5.09
C THR A 240 3.27 -9.68 -3.70
N ALA A 241 4.00 -10.79 -3.53
CA ALA A 241 4.19 -11.45 -2.23
C ALA A 241 5.12 -10.68 -1.29
N HIS A 242 5.85 -9.67 -1.79
CA HIS A 242 6.91 -8.98 -1.03
C HIS A 242 6.42 -7.75 -0.25
N ALA A 243 5.11 -7.50 -0.24
CA ALA A 243 4.48 -6.40 0.49
C ALA A 243 3.89 -6.86 1.84
N THR A 244 4.06 -6.04 2.89
CA THR A 244 3.49 -6.26 4.23
C THR A 244 2.31 -5.32 4.42
N CYS A 245 1.20 -5.56 3.74
CA CYS A 245 0.04 -4.68 3.83
C CYS A 245 -0.79 -4.93 5.10
N PRO A 246 -1.38 -3.89 5.70
CA PRO A 246 -2.31 -4.05 6.81
C PRO A 246 -3.62 -4.69 6.36
N LEU A 247 -4.20 -5.51 7.21
CA LEU A 247 -5.59 -5.92 7.11
C LEU A 247 -6.52 -4.75 7.47
N PRO A 248 -7.78 -4.76 6.98
CA PRO A 248 -8.78 -3.80 7.42
C PRO A 248 -8.97 -3.78 8.94
N PRO A 249 -9.32 -2.62 9.52
CA PRO A 249 -9.74 -2.54 10.93
C PRO A 249 -10.82 -3.56 11.28
N ALA A 250 -10.83 -4.01 12.53
CA ALA A 250 -11.90 -4.86 13.05
C ALA A 250 -13.27 -4.19 12.81
N GLY A 251 -14.20 -4.93 12.21
CA GLY A 251 -15.52 -4.43 11.84
C GLY A 251 -15.62 -3.81 10.45
N ASN A 252 -14.51 -3.58 9.73
CA ASN A 252 -14.52 -3.15 8.33
C ASN A 252 -14.72 -4.33 7.37
N HIS A 253 -15.80 -5.07 7.60
CA HIS A 253 -16.26 -6.15 6.74
C HIS A 253 -17.70 -5.85 6.32
N LEU A 254 -17.90 -5.61 5.03
CA LEU A 254 -19.21 -5.35 4.46
C LEU A 254 -19.84 -6.68 4.03
N ASP A 255 -21.06 -6.95 4.47
CA ASP A 255 -21.78 -8.18 4.09
C ASP A 255 -22.41 -8.10 2.69
N VAL A 256 -22.28 -6.95 2.03
CA VAL A 256 -22.75 -6.68 0.67
C VAL A 256 -21.60 -6.73 -0.32
N ALA A 257 -21.88 -7.10 -1.57
CA ALA A 257 -20.89 -7.05 -2.64
C ALA A 257 -20.63 -5.61 -3.09
N VAL A 258 -19.35 -5.22 -3.20
CA VAL A 258 -18.92 -3.96 -3.81
C VAL A 258 -18.35 -4.26 -5.19
N GLU A 259 -19.24 -4.40 -6.17
CA GLU A 259 -18.92 -4.68 -7.58
C GLU A 259 -18.49 -3.41 -8.35
N ALA A 260 -17.61 -2.62 -7.74
CA ALA A 260 -17.03 -1.42 -8.30
C ALA A 260 -15.52 -1.36 -7.97
N GLY A 261 -14.76 -0.65 -8.80
CA GLY A 261 -13.33 -0.47 -8.62
C GLY A 261 -12.49 -1.66 -9.08
N GLU A 262 -11.25 -1.74 -8.59
CA GLU A 262 -10.29 -2.77 -8.98
C GLU A 262 -10.74 -4.17 -8.51
N THR A 263 -10.50 -5.16 -9.39
CA THR A 263 -10.71 -6.60 -9.17
C THR A 263 -9.38 -7.31 -8.93
N LEU A 264 -9.40 -8.63 -8.74
CA LEU A 264 -8.19 -9.41 -8.50
C LEU A 264 -7.21 -9.29 -9.69
N PRO A 265 -6.02 -8.69 -9.52
CA PRO A 265 -5.04 -8.62 -10.59
C PRO A 265 -4.37 -9.99 -10.80
N PRO A 266 -3.92 -10.30 -12.04
CA PRO A 266 -3.09 -11.46 -12.26
C PRO A 266 -1.77 -11.30 -11.49
N ARG A 267 -1.38 -12.32 -10.71
CA ARG A 267 -0.05 -12.39 -10.11
C ARG A 267 0.84 -13.30 -10.96
N PRO A 268 1.89 -12.77 -11.60
CA PRO A 268 2.86 -13.59 -12.31
C PRO A 268 3.86 -14.27 -11.35
N ASP A 269 3.91 -13.86 -10.08
CA ASP A 269 4.74 -14.49 -9.07
C ASP A 269 4.09 -15.82 -8.62
N PRO A 270 4.81 -16.96 -8.64
CA PRO A 270 4.32 -18.16 -7.99
C PRO A 270 4.29 -17.94 -6.47
N ALA A 271 3.20 -18.38 -5.84
CA ALA A 271 3.11 -18.51 -4.39
C ALA A 271 4.16 -19.50 -3.85
#